data_AF-A0A2G6KZI6-F1
#
_entry.id   AF-A0A2G6KZI6-F1
#
_cell.length_a   1.000
_cell.length_b   1.000
_cell.length_c   1.000
_cell.angle_alpha   90.00
_cell.angle_beta   90.00
_cell.angle_gamma   90.00
#
_symmetry.space_group_name_H-M   'P 1'
#
loop_
_entity.id
_entity.type
_entity.pdbx_description
1 polymer ?
#
loop_
_entity_poly.entity_id
_entity_poly.type
_entity_poly.pdbx_seq_one_letter_code
_entity_poly.pdbx_strand_id
1 'polypeptide(L)'
;MHKLDRITINPEMMNGQPCIRDTRLTVKRVLEALAVYPDWDELMEEYPGLERDDIRQALELAAHSLDDEVIRLGLRESQSITRSRNTVLDGTTLKRCWMGCGSYS
;
A
#
# COMPACT_ATOMS: atom_id res chain seq x y z
N MET A 1 13.58 27.51 -4.02
CA MET A 1 12.18 27.09 -4.21
C MET A 1 11.97 26.87 -5.69
N HIS A 2 11.85 25.61 -6.12
CA HIS A 2 11.36 25.35 -7.45
C HIS A 2 9.86 25.66 -7.49
N LYS A 3 9.40 26.18 -8.62
CA LYS A 3 8.01 26.55 -8.82
C LYS A 3 7.21 25.28 -9.13
N LEU A 4 6.14 25.03 -8.39
CA LEU A 4 5.26 23.88 -8.59
C LEU A 4 4.25 24.17 -9.72
N ASP A 5 4.74 24.31 -10.96
CA ASP A 5 3.91 24.67 -12.12
C ASP A 5 3.02 23.52 -12.62
N ARG A 6 3.26 22.27 -12.18
CA ARG A 6 2.50 21.08 -12.60
C ARG A 6 1.43 20.65 -11.62
N ILE A 7 1.43 21.21 -10.40
CA ILE A 7 0.46 20.87 -9.36
C ILE A 7 -0.57 21.98 -9.29
N THR A 8 -1.84 21.60 -9.43
CA THR A 8 -2.98 22.49 -9.31
C THR A 8 -3.68 22.26 -8.00
N ILE A 9 -3.98 23.33 -7.27
CA ILE A 9 -4.80 23.30 -6.05
C ILE A 9 -6.08 24.05 -6.39
N ASN A 10 -7.21 23.33 -6.43
CA ASN A 10 -8.52 23.94 -6.60
C ASN A 10 -9.39 23.64 -5.38
N PRO A 11 -9.78 24.64 -4.56
CA PRO A 11 -10.61 24.42 -3.37
C PRO A 11 -11.99 23.83 -3.68
N GLU A 12 -12.49 24.01 -4.90
CA GLU A 12 -13.79 23.49 -5.35
C GLU A 12 -13.71 22.05 -5.86
N MET A 13 -12.50 21.50 -6.05
CA MET A 13 -12.30 20.12 -6.51
C MET A 13 -11.52 19.29 -5.49
N MET A 14 -11.91 18.02 -5.32
CA MET A 14 -11.22 17.05 -4.45
C MET A 14 -10.96 17.57 -3.03
N ASN A 15 -11.90 18.36 -2.48
CA ASN A 15 -11.81 19.01 -1.16
C ASN A 15 -10.56 19.90 -0.98
N GLY A 16 -10.09 20.55 -2.04
CA GLY A 16 -8.90 21.40 -2.01
C GLY A 16 -7.58 20.64 -1.95
N GLN A 17 -7.58 19.35 -2.24
CA GLN A 17 -6.35 18.56 -2.30
C GLN A 17 -5.49 18.96 -3.50
N PRO A 18 -4.15 18.93 -3.38
CA PRO A 18 -3.26 19.11 -4.52
C PRO A 18 -3.44 18.00 -5.54
N CYS A 19 -3.69 18.38 -6.79
CA CYS A 19 -3.90 17.49 -7.92
C CYS A 19 -2.83 17.72 -8.99
N ILE A 20 -2.48 16.67 -9.73
CA ILE A 20 -1.65 16.81 -10.92
C ILE A 20 -2.45 17.57 -11.99
N ARG A 21 -1.78 18.40 -12.81
CA ARG A 21 -2.42 19.15 -13.90
C ARG A 21 -3.30 18.24 -14.76
N ASP A 22 -4.40 18.81 -15.26
CA ASP A 22 -5.28 18.19 -16.25
C ASP A 22 -5.85 16.81 -15.87
N THR A 23 -5.69 16.40 -14.61
CA THR A 23 -6.14 15.10 -14.10
C THR A 23 -6.89 15.29 -12.78
N ARG A 24 -7.72 14.31 -12.44
CA ARG A 24 -8.35 14.21 -11.10
C ARG A 24 -7.53 13.32 -10.17
N LEU A 25 -6.22 13.24 -10.41
CA LEU A 25 -5.30 12.42 -9.64
C LEU A 25 -4.63 13.29 -8.57
N THR A 26 -4.85 12.97 -7.31
CA THR A 26 -4.27 13.73 -6.20
C THR A 26 -2.81 13.36 -6.00
N VAL A 27 -1.99 14.29 -5.50
CA VAL A 27 -0.58 14.05 -5.17
C VAL A 27 -0.44 12.85 -4.23
N LYS A 28 -1.35 12.72 -3.25
CA LYS A 28 -1.40 11.57 -2.35
C LYS A 28 -1.58 10.24 -3.11
N ARG A 29 -2.47 10.18 -4.11
CA ARG A 29 -2.66 8.97 -4.92
C ARG A 29 -1.43 8.62 -5.73
N VAL A 30 -0.75 9.61 -6.30
CA VAL A 30 0.52 9.39 -7.02
C VAL A 30 1.57 8.80 -6.09
N LEU A 31 1.74 9.34 -4.87
CA LEU A 31 2.70 8.83 -3.89
C LEU A 31 2.37 7.39 -3.45
N GLU A 32 1.10 7.08 -3.27
CA GLU A 32 0.66 5.72 -2.97
C GLU A 32 0.95 4.75 -4.12
N ALA A 33 0.74 5.19 -5.37
CA ALA A 33 1.07 4.39 -6.53
C ALA A 33 2.58 4.16 -6.65
N LEU A 34 3.41 5.20 -6.42
CA LEU A 34 4.87 5.08 -6.37
C LEU A 34 5.36 4.12 -5.27
N ALA A 35 4.60 3.93 -4.20
CA ALA A 35 4.93 2.96 -3.16
C ALA A 35 4.61 1.51 -3.58
N VAL A 36 3.71 1.33 -4.55
CA VAL A 36 3.29 0.01 -5.08
C VAL A 36 4.13 -0.39 -6.28
N TYR A 37 4.35 0.54 -7.22
CA TYR A 37 5.10 0.29 -8.46
C TYR A 37 6.58 0.60 -8.27
N PRO A 38 7.47 -0.42 -8.38
CA PRO A 38 8.91 -0.20 -8.28
C PRO A 38 9.48 0.48 -9.52
N ASP A 39 8.82 0.32 -10.68
CA ASP A 39 9.19 0.97 -11.94
C ASP A 39 8.25 2.13 -12.25
N TRP A 40 8.83 3.26 -12.63
CA TRP A 40 8.10 4.47 -12.99
C TRP A 40 7.52 4.38 -14.39
N ASP A 41 8.12 3.60 -15.27
CA ASP A 41 7.62 3.43 -16.64
C ASP A 41 6.31 2.65 -16.63
N GLU A 42 6.22 1.57 -15.83
CA GLU A 42 4.97 0.83 -15.58
C GLU A 42 3.88 1.73 -14.97
N LEU A 43 4.25 2.62 -14.03
CA LEU A 43 3.31 3.58 -13.44
C LEU A 43 2.74 4.53 -14.49
N MET A 44 3.57 5.04 -15.41
CA MET A 44 3.12 5.94 -16.48
C MET A 44 2.26 5.23 -17.53
N GLU A 45 2.44 3.91 -17.72
CA GLU A 45 1.56 3.11 -18.57
C GLU A 45 0.15 2.95 -17.96
N GLU A 46 0.06 2.76 -16.65
CA GLU A 46 -1.22 2.65 -15.93
C GLU A 46 -1.97 4.01 -15.86
N TYR A 47 -1.22 5.11 -15.77
CA TYR A 47 -1.77 6.47 -15.69
C TYR A 47 -1.40 7.30 -16.93
N PRO A 48 -2.07 7.09 -18.09
CA PRO A 48 -1.81 7.85 -19.30
C PRO A 48 -2.12 9.32 -19.08
N GLY A 49 -1.06 10.15 -19.01
CA GLY A 49 -1.14 11.57 -18.68
C GLY A 49 -0.27 11.98 -17.50
N LEU A 50 0.30 11.02 -16.77
CA LEU A 50 1.32 11.27 -15.76
C LEU A 50 2.70 11.38 -16.42
N GLU A 51 3.38 12.51 -16.24
CA GLU A 51 4.76 12.69 -16.71
C GLU A 51 5.75 12.55 -15.55
N ARG A 52 7.02 12.21 -15.87
CA ARG A 52 8.09 12.17 -14.86
C ARG A 52 8.27 13.49 -14.10
N ASP A 53 8.01 14.62 -14.76
CA ASP A 53 8.04 15.94 -14.12
C ASP A 53 6.93 16.12 -13.08
N ASP A 54 5.75 15.51 -13.30
CA ASP A 54 4.64 15.56 -12.36
C ASP A 54 4.99 14.77 -11.10
N ILE A 55 5.60 13.59 -11.26
CA ILE A 55 6.12 12.76 -10.16
C ILE A 55 7.17 13.53 -9.35
N ARG A 56 8.11 14.18 -10.04
CA ARG A 56 9.18 14.96 -9.40
C ARG A 56 8.61 16.09 -8.55
N GLN A 57 7.66 16.86 -9.07
CA GLN A 57 7.03 17.95 -8.32
C GLN A 57 6.13 17.44 -7.19
N ALA A 58 5.45 16.30 -7.38
CA ALA A 58 4.66 15.65 -6.34
C ALA A 58 5.53 15.25 -5.14
N LEU A 59 6.71 14.67 -5.41
CA LEU A 59 7.70 14.34 -4.37
C LEU A 59 8.25 15.60 -3.70
N GLU A 60 8.52 16.66 -4.46
CA GLU A 60 8.99 17.93 -3.89
C GLU A 60 7.94 18.54 -2.96
N LEU A 61 6.67 18.58 -3.36
CA LEU A 61 5.59 19.03 -2.50
C LEU A 61 5.46 18.18 -1.25
N ALA A 62 5.54 16.85 -1.38
CA ALA A 62 5.47 15.94 -0.25
C ALA A 62 6.60 16.23 0.76
N ALA A 63 7.84 16.33 0.28
CA ALA A 63 8.99 16.65 1.12
C ALA A 63 8.84 18.00 1.85
N HIS A 64 8.29 19.02 1.19
CA HIS A 64 8.04 20.32 1.83
C HIS A 64 6.86 20.31 2.81
N SER A 65 5.93 19.38 2.67
CA SER A 65 4.75 19.27 3.54
C SER A 65 4.99 18.42 4.80
N LEU A 66 6.07 17.65 4.82
CA LEU A 66 6.43 16.82 5.96
C LEU A 66 7.20 17.66 6.98
N ASP A 67 6.83 17.53 8.25
CA ASP A 67 7.60 18.08 9.36
C ASP A 67 8.85 17.23 9.62
N ASP A 68 9.91 17.84 10.14
CA ASP A 68 11.16 17.19 10.55
C ASP A 68 10.99 16.39 11.87
N GLU A 69 9.93 15.57 11.97
CA GLU A 69 9.68 14.74 13.14
C GLU A 69 10.53 13.45 13.09
N VAL A 70 11.19 13.13 14.20
CA VAL A 70 11.95 11.87 14.34
C VAL A 70 10.98 10.71 14.53
N ILE A 71 10.63 10.06 13.42
CA ILE A 71 9.82 8.83 13.44
C ILE A 71 10.72 7.67 13.89
N ARG A 72 10.48 7.14 15.10
CA ARG A 72 11.02 5.83 15.47
C ARG A 72 10.28 4.75 14.70
N LEU A 73 10.90 4.25 13.63
CA LEU A 73 10.48 3.02 12.97
C LEU A 73 10.65 1.88 13.96
N GLY A 74 9.56 1.51 14.64
CA GLY A 74 9.47 0.26 15.38
C GLY A 74 9.51 -0.87 14.36
N LEU A 75 10.70 -1.40 14.08
CA LEU A 75 10.86 -2.62 13.31
C LEU A 75 10.09 -3.71 14.05
N ARG A 76 8.89 -4.04 13.56
CA ARG A 76 8.25 -5.31 13.89
C ARG A 76 9.10 -6.36 13.21
N GLU A 77 10.09 -6.88 13.94
CA GLU A 77 10.75 -8.10 13.54
C GLU A 77 9.67 -9.13 13.22
N SER A 78 9.75 -9.65 12.00
CA SER A 78 8.89 -10.68 11.46
C SER A 78 8.59 -11.70 12.55
N GLN A 79 7.32 -11.83 12.93
CA GLN A 79 6.90 -12.97 13.74
C GLN A 79 7.25 -14.21 12.92
N SER A 80 8.38 -14.83 13.26
CA SER A 80 8.74 -16.14 12.80
C SER A 80 7.54 -17.02 13.12
N ILE A 81 6.85 -17.47 12.09
CA ILE A 81 5.91 -18.56 12.17
C ILE A 81 6.75 -19.74 12.64
N THR A 82 6.87 -19.93 13.96
CA THR A 82 7.33 -21.19 14.52
C THR A 82 6.18 -22.15 14.28
N ARG A 83 6.19 -22.73 13.08
CA ARG A 83 5.36 -23.88 12.72
C ARG A 83 5.72 -24.94 13.74
N SER A 84 4.91 -25.05 14.79
CA SER A 84 5.08 -26.04 15.86
C SER A 84 5.00 -27.42 15.20
N ARG A 85 6.17 -27.95 14.83
CA ARG A 85 6.41 -29.38 14.82
C ARG A 85 6.74 -29.72 16.27
N ASN A 86 5.75 -30.18 17.01
CA ASN A 86 6.03 -31.17 18.04
C ASN A 86 5.41 -32.50 17.61
N THR A 87 6.35 -33.41 17.45
CA THR A 87 6.32 -34.81 17.05
C THR A 87 5.59 -35.70 18.05
N VAL A 88 4.88 -36.70 17.50
CA VAL A 88 4.79 -38.13 17.89
C VAL A 88 5.45 -38.52 19.23
N LEU A 89 4.93 -39.35 20.15
CA LEU A 89 3.93 -40.42 20.19
C LEU A 89 3.42 -40.49 21.64
N ASP A 90 2.14 -40.78 21.88
CA ASP A 90 1.82 -41.69 22.98
C ASP A 90 0.75 -42.68 22.52
N GLY A 91 1.09 -43.95 22.64
CA GLY A 91 0.31 -45.06 22.13
C GLY A 91 -0.78 -45.42 23.13
N THR A 92 -2.02 -45.01 22.89
CA THR A 92 -3.22 -45.73 23.31
C THR A 92 -4.47 -45.04 22.75
N THR A 93 -5.45 -45.85 22.35
CA THR A 93 -6.77 -45.47 21.81
C THR A 93 -6.87 -45.37 20.28
N LEU A 94 -6.46 -46.44 19.61
CA LEU A 94 -7.28 -46.97 18.51
C LEU A 94 -8.65 -47.34 19.10
N LYS A 95 -9.71 -46.54 18.92
CA LYS A 95 -11.11 -46.99 18.65
C LYS A 95 -12.00 -45.84 18.15
N ARG A 96 -12.50 -46.04 16.92
CA ARG A 96 -13.81 -45.61 16.39
C ARG A 96 -14.10 -44.11 16.26
N CYS A 97 -14.05 -43.62 15.02
CA CYS A 97 -15.13 -42.80 14.50
C CYS A 97 -15.17 -42.87 12.97
N TRP A 98 -15.78 -43.94 12.44
CA TRP A 98 -16.22 -44.03 11.05
C TRP A 98 -17.49 -44.89 11.05
N MET A 99 -18.65 -44.24 11.10
CA MET A 99 -19.91 -44.70 10.47
C MET A 99 -21.05 -43.73 10.81
N GLY A 100 -21.54 -43.05 9.76
CA GLY A 100 -22.96 -43.07 9.41
C GLY A 100 -23.92 -42.11 10.11
N CYS A 101 -24.52 -41.24 9.29
CA CYS A 101 -25.93 -40.77 9.28
C CYS A 101 -25.92 -39.26 8.93
N GLY A 102 -26.39 -38.77 7.78
CA GLY A 102 -27.53 -39.26 6.99
C GLY A 102 -28.81 -38.69 7.59
N SER A 103 -29.16 -37.45 7.22
CA SER A 103 -30.43 -36.82 7.59
C SER A 103 -31.12 -36.34 6.32
N TYR A 104 -32.00 -37.18 5.79
CA TYR A 104 -33.12 -36.77 4.95
C TYR A 104 -34.33 -36.65 5.88
N SER A 105 -35.02 -35.52 5.82
CA SER A 105 -36.42 -35.34 6.21
C SER A 105 -37.07 -34.46 5.17
#